data_AF-A0A6F9CIT5-F1
#
_entry.id   AF-A0A6F9CIT5-F1
#
_cell.length_a   1.000
_cell.length_b   1.000
_cell.length_c   1.000
_cell.angle_alpha   90.00
_cell.angle_beta   90.00
_cell.angle_gamma   90.00
#
_symmetry.space_group_name_H-M   'P 1'
#
loop_
_entity.id
_entity.type
_entity.pdbx_description
1 polymer ?
#
loop_
_entity_poly.entity_id
_entity_poly.type
_entity_poly.pdbx_seq_one_letter_code
_entity_poly.pdbx_strand_id
1 'polypeptide(L)'
;MFQFVTPSPTPKYPRMFQGVTPIPNPPYQRGVQCLHYRVVNPSAPLPPMDPWLTAALQRPLAVATRCHSPLETLKKKFPLKEVVKKKEMKTSKELFGKRSTDELFGNGKAKVDEEEDFNLADITEGNITQVGSVDPARDFRTLIRQKRLPFGEVCQQLTGRIEQLLGNKNMIYYMKCIPCIQTFREQSVQVGNADHYNSYIQSLKKSIPVRGLQEFWDMLVQDTLTLINKEEVEGSTFSIHDAKQV
;
A
#
# COMPACT_ATOMS: atom_id res chain seq x y z
N MET A 1 -67.25 19.60 32.79
CA MET A 1 -67.05 18.40 31.95
C MET A 1 -65.66 18.50 31.34
N PHE A 2 -64.65 17.92 31.97
CA PHE A 2 -63.28 17.87 31.44
C PHE A 2 -62.86 16.41 31.39
N GLN A 3 -62.82 15.85 30.18
CA GLN A 3 -62.30 14.51 29.94
C GLN A 3 -60.77 14.56 30.03
N PHE A 4 -60.21 13.83 31.00
CA PHE A 4 -58.79 13.52 31.01
C PHE A 4 -58.51 12.46 29.95
N VAL A 5 -57.87 12.87 28.85
CA VAL A 5 -57.33 11.96 27.85
C VAL A 5 -56.08 11.31 28.44
N THR A 6 -56.18 10.05 28.84
CA THR A 6 -55.01 9.24 29.20
C THR A 6 -54.26 8.87 27.91
N PRO A 7 -52.95 9.14 27.79
CA PRO A 7 -52.19 8.72 26.62
C PRO A 7 -52.04 7.19 26.61
N SER A 8 -52.36 6.57 25.46
CA SER A 8 -52.22 5.12 25.28
C SER A 8 -50.74 4.72 25.32
N PRO A 9 -50.42 3.52 25.85
CA PRO A 9 -49.05 3.04 25.87
C PRO A 9 -48.65 2.68 24.44
N THR A 10 -47.77 3.49 23.84
CA THR A 10 -47.10 3.12 22.61
C THR A 10 -46.39 1.78 22.81
N PRO A 11 -46.50 0.83 21.86
CA PRO A 11 -45.81 -0.44 21.96
C PRO A 11 -44.31 -0.15 21.92
N LYS A 12 -43.67 -0.24 23.09
CA LYS A 12 -42.22 -0.23 23.22
C LYS A 12 -41.73 -1.49 22.53
N TYR A 13 -41.39 -1.40 21.25
CA TYR A 13 -40.54 -2.39 20.63
C TYR A 13 -39.29 -2.52 21.52
N PRO A 14 -38.96 -3.73 22.01
CA PRO A 14 -37.72 -3.90 22.76
C PRO A 14 -36.59 -3.43 21.84
N ARG A 15 -35.79 -2.46 22.29
CA ARG A 15 -34.57 -2.07 21.60
C ARG A 15 -33.70 -3.33 21.51
N MET A 16 -33.76 -4.04 20.39
CA MET A 16 -33.10 -5.35 20.23
C MET A 16 -31.58 -5.24 20.25
N PHE A 17 -31.05 -4.02 20.16
CA PHE A 17 -29.69 -3.67 20.52
C PHE A 17 -29.75 -2.32 21.23
N GLN A 18 -29.72 -2.31 22.56
CA GLN A 18 -29.10 -1.16 23.24
C GLN A 18 -27.74 -1.01 22.59
N GLY A 19 -27.49 0.17 21.98
CA GLY A 19 -26.26 0.44 21.23
C GLY A 19 -25.09 -0.15 21.97
N VAL A 20 -24.38 -1.06 21.29
CA VAL A 20 -23.23 -1.85 21.75
C VAL A 20 -22.80 -1.37 23.14
N THR A 21 -23.24 -2.04 24.21
CA THR A 21 -22.66 -1.84 25.55
C THR A 21 -21.17 -1.67 25.37
N PRO A 22 -20.50 -0.62 25.89
CA PRO A 22 -19.15 -0.27 25.46
C PRO A 22 -18.25 -1.48 25.65
N ILE A 23 -18.05 -2.24 24.57
CA ILE A 23 -17.20 -3.41 24.57
C ILE A 23 -15.82 -2.79 24.74
N PRO A 24 -15.13 -3.04 25.87
CA PRO A 24 -13.79 -2.52 26.06
C PRO A 24 -12.94 -2.97 24.88
N ASN A 25 -11.99 -2.14 24.47
CA ASN A 25 -11.13 -2.40 23.32
C ASN A 25 -10.62 -3.87 23.32
N PRO A 26 -11.09 -4.75 22.40
CA PRO A 26 -10.80 -6.18 22.48
C PRO A 26 -9.29 -6.52 22.44
N PRO A 27 -8.47 -5.86 21.60
CA PRO A 27 -7.01 -5.94 21.70
C PRO A 27 -6.44 -5.63 23.09
N TYR A 28 -6.93 -4.58 23.75
CA TYR A 28 -6.43 -4.18 25.07
C TYR A 28 -6.80 -5.21 26.14
N GLN A 29 -8.07 -5.62 26.17
CA GLN A 29 -8.55 -6.64 27.09
C GLN A 29 -7.77 -7.96 26.90
N ARG A 30 -7.55 -8.36 25.64
CA ARG A 30 -6.77 -9.55 25.29
C ARG A 30 -5.32 -9.44 25.73
N GLY A 31 -4.70 -8.27 25.56
CA GLY A 31 -3.33 -8.01 26.00
C GLY A 31 -3.16 -8.22 27.51
N VAL A 32 -4.06 -7.68 28.32
CA VAL A 32 -4.05 -7.84 29.79
C VAL A 32 -4.26 -9.29 30.20
N GLN A 33 -5.17 -10.02 29.55
CA GLN A 33 -5.39 -11.45 29.80
C GLN A 33 -4.14 -12.29 29.52
N CYS A 34 -3.49 -12.07 28.37
CA CYS A 34 -2.27 -12.78 28.00
C CYS A 34 -1.11 -12.44 28.95
N LEU A 35 -0.99 -11.17 29.35
CA LEU A 35 0.01 -10.72 30.31
C LEU A 35 -0.18 -11.42 31.66
N HIS A 36 -1.39 -11.39 32.21
CA HIS A 36 -1.73 -12.06 33.46
C HIS A 36 -1.41 -13.56 33.39
N TYR A 37 -1.82 -14.24 32.31
CA TYR A 37 -1.57 -15.67 32.14
C TYR A 37 -0.07 -16.01 32.07
N ARG A 38 0.75 -15.18 31.41
CA ARG A 38 2.21 -15.35 31.32
C ARG A 38 2.92 -15.06 32.63
N VAL A 39 2.44 -14.12 33.42
CA VAL A 39 2.97 -13.84 34.77
C VAL A 39 2.78 -15.06 35.67
N VAL A 40 1.60 -15.70 35.61
CA VAL A 40 1.30 -16.91 36.39
C VAL A 40 1.98 -18.15 35.81
N ASN A 41 2.12 -18.23 34.47
CA ASN A 41 2.67 -19.39 33.77
C ASN A 41 3.75 -18.96 32.74
N PRO A 42 5.01 -18.78 33.16
CA PRO A 42 6.06 -18.25 32.30
C PRO A 42 6.35 -19.09 31.04
N SER A 43 6.36 -20.42 31.19
CA SER A 43 6.70 -21.38 30.13
C SER A 43 5.49 -21.86 29.32
N ALA A 44 4.27 -21.45 29.67
CA ALA A 44 3.06 -21.89 28.99
C ALA A 44 2.83 -21.11 27.67
N PRO A 45 2.18 -21.72 26.66
CA PRO A 45 1.79 -21.03 25.43
C PRO A 45 0.75 -19.94 25.71
N LEU A 46 0.49 -19.07 24.73
CA LEU A 46 -0.56 -18.05 24.89
C LEU A 46 -1.93 -18.73 25.08
N PRO A 47 -2.78 -18.23 25.99
CA PRO A 47 -4.10 -18.80 26.21
C PRO A 47 -4.95 -18.69 24.94
N PRO A 48 -5.93 -19.58 24.69
CA PRO A 48 -6.89 -19.43 23.59
C PRO A 48 -7.80 -18.21 23.80
N MET A 49 -8.52 -17.78 22.77
CA MET A 49 -9.50 -16.68 22.90
C MET A 49 -10.67 -17.12 23.77
N ASP A 50 -11.09 -16.26 24.70
CA ASP A 50 -12.22 -16.57 25.57
C ASP A 50 -13.52 -16.76 24.76
N PRO A 51 -14.30 -17.82 25.02
CA PRO A 51 -15.56 -18.09 24.31
C PRO A 51 -16.57 -16.95 24.45
N TRP A 52 -16.62 -16.31 25.62
CA TRP A 52 -17.56 -15.21 25.86
C TRP A 52 -17.19 -13.95 25.06
N LEU A 53 -15.88 -13.65 24.89
CA LEU A 53 -15.42 -12.52 24.09
C LEU A 53 -15.76 -12.74 22.61
N THR A 54 -15.63 -13.99 22.17
CA THR A 54 -16.02 -14.41 20.82
C THR A 54 -17.53 -14.25 20.63
N ALA A 55 -18.33 -14.71 21.60
CA ALA A 55 -19.79 -14.59 21.57
C ALA A 55 -20.27 -13.12 21.62
N ALA A 56 -19.56 -12.25 22.33
CA ALA A 56 -19.87 -10.81 22.42
C ALA A 56 -19.60 -10.06 21.12
N LEU A 57 -18.59 -10.48 20.35
CA LEU A 57 -18.26 -9.91 19.04
C LEU A 57 -19.12 -10.49 17.90
N GLN A 58 -19.64 -11.70 18.08
CA GLN A 58 -20.47 -12.37 17.09
C GLN A 58 -21.88 -11.80 17.02
N ARG A 59 -22.47 -11.89 15.81
CA ARG A 59 -23.85 -11.49 15.58
C ARG A 59 -24.81 -12.36 16.42
N PRO A 60 -25.81 -11.78 17.10
CA PRO A 60 -26.80 -12.56 17.82
C PRO A 60 -27.53 -13.58 16.96
N LEU A 61 -27.77 -14.74 17.55
CA LEU A 61 -28.32 -15.91 16.86
C LEU A 61 -29.67 -15.60 16.18
N ALA A 62 -30.56 -14.87 16.86
CA ALA A 62 -31.86 -14.50 16.31
C ALA A 62 -31.75 -13.70 14.99
N VAL A 63 -30.73 -12.84 14.86
CA VAL A 63 -30.49 -12.07 13.62
C VAL A 63 -29.85 -12.95 12.57
N ALA A 64 -28.86 -13.78 12.95
CA ALA A 64 -28.22 -14.71 12.04
C ALA A 64 -29.23 -15.66 11.38
N THR A 65 -30.14 -16.26 12.17
CA THR A 65 -31.18 -17.16 11.67
C THR A 65 -32.16 -16.43 10.73
N ARG A 66 -32.61 -15.22 11.09
CA ARG A 66 -33.53 -14.42 10.26
C ARG A 66 -32.90 -14.01 8.92
N CYS A 67 -31.63 -13.64 8.92
CA CYS A 67 -30.93 -13.20 7.72
C CYS A 67 -30.50 -14.36 6.79
N HIS A 68 -30.48 -15.60 7.29
CA HIS A 68 -29.93 -16.72 6.53
C HIS A 68 -30.66 -16.97 5.20
N SER A 69 -32.00 -17.13 5.22
CA SER A 69 -32.80 -17.41 4.01
C SER A 69 -32.71 -16.29 2.93
N PRO A 70 -32.87 -15.01 3.28
CA PRO A 70 -32.68 -13.92 2.31
C PRO A 70 -31.27 -13.85 1.72
N LEU A 71 -30.23 -14.06 2.54
CA LEU A 71 -28.84 -14.05 2.07
C LEU A 71 -28.54 -15.20 1.12
N GLU A 72 -29.07 -16.40 1.38
CA GLU A 72 -28.94 -17.54 0.47
C GLU A 72 -29.63 -17.29 -0.87
N THR A 73 -30.81 -16.66 -0.85
CA THR A 73 -31.52 -16.27 -2.07
C THR A 73 -30.73 -15.24 -2.87
N LEU A 74 -30.16 -14.24 -2.21
CA LEU A 74 -29.32 -13.21 -2.84
C LEU A 74 -28.06 -13.82 -3.46
N LYS A 75 -27.37 -14.70 -2.73
CA LYS A 75 -26.17 -15.40 -3.17
C LYS A 75 -26.42 -16.24 -4.43
N LYS A 76 -27.59 -16.88 -4.53
CA LYS A 76 -28.00 -17.65 -5.73
C LYS A 76 -28.31 -16.76 -6.93
N LYS A 77 -28.95 -15.61 -6.72
CA LYS A 77 -29.31 -14.69 -7.81
C LYS A 77 -28.10 -13.96 -8.41
N PHE A 78 -27.07 -13.73 -7.60
CA PHE A 78 -25.87 -13.01 -8.01
C PHE A 78 -24.62 -13.84 -7.72
N PRO A 79 -24.36 -14.90 -8.51
CA PRO A 79 -23.15 -15.70 -8.34
C PRO A 79 -21.93 -14.88 -8.72
N LEU A 80 -21.07 -14.62 -7.74
CA LEU A 80 -19.79 -13.94 -7.96
C LEU A 80 -18.70 -14.98 -8.26
N LYS A 81 -17.89 -14.71 -9.29
CA LYS A 81 -16.64 -15.44 -9.49
C LYS A 81 -15.58 -14.77 -8.62
N GLU A 82 -15.06 -15.50 -7.64
CA GLU A 82 -13.92 -15.03 -6.87
C GLU A 82 -12.72 -14.90 -7.83
N VAL A 83 -12.35 -13.66 -8.16
CA VAL A 83 -11.09 -13.39 -8.82
C VAL A 83 -10.04 -13.58 -7.74
N VAL A 84 -9.46 -14.78 -7.69
CA VAL A 84 -8.34 -15.09 -6.81
C VAL A 84 -7.20 -14.17 -7.23
N LYS A 85 -7.07 -13.01 -6.58
CA LYS A 85 -5.76 -12.36 -6.47
C LYS A 85 -4.85 -13.44 -5.90
N LYS A 86 -3.75 -13.75 -6.60
CA LYS A 86 -2.75 -14.77 -6.19
C LYS A 86 -2.69 -14.76 -4.67
N LYS A 87 -3.04 -15.88 -4.04
CA LYS A 87 -3.03 -16.05 -2.58
C LYS A 87 -1.79 -15.34 -2.05
N GLU A 88 -1.97 -14.43 -1.10
CA GLU A 88 -0.86 -13.90 -0.32
C GLU A 88 0.01 -15.10 0.05
N MET A 89 1.29 -15.04 -0.31
CA MET A 89 2.23 -16.11 -0.03
C MET A 89 2.03 -16.51 1.43
N LYS A 90 1.68 -17.77 1.65
CA LYS A 90 1.69 -18.36 2.99
C LYS A 90 3.02 -17.96 3.62
N THR A 91 2.95 -17.22 4.73
CA THR A 91 4.13 -16.72 5.43
C THR A 91 5.11 -17.88 5.63
N SER A 92 6.41 -17.66 5.44
CA SER A 92 7.47 -18.69 5.48
C SER A 92 7.37 -19.63 6.70
N LYS A 93 6.75 -19.19 7.80
CA LYS A 93 6.44 -20.03 8.97
C LYS A 93 5.56 -21.26 8.67
N GLU A 94 4.61 -21.17 7.74
CA GLU A 94 3.73 -22.29 7.37
C GLU A 94 4.43 -23.29 6.42
N LEU A 95 5.43 -22.83 5.68
CA LEU A 95 6.22 -23.64 4.73
C LEU A 95 7.47 -24.28 5.39
N PHE A 96 8.10 -23.60 6.35
CA PHE A 96 9.27 -24.10 7.08
C PHE A 96 8.93 -24.81 8.40
N GLY A 97 7.74 -24.58 8.98
CA GLY A 97 7.38 -25.15 10.28
C GLY A 97 7.04 -26.65 10.27
N LYS A 98 7.04 -27.32 9.11
CA LYS A 98 6.59 -28.72 8.97
C LYS A 98 7.63 -29.68 8.38
N ARG A 99 8.90 -29.30 8.35
CA ARG A 99 9.99 -30.23 8.07
C ARG A 99 10.89 -30.36 9.29
N SER A 100 10.75 -31.49 9.96
CA SER A 100 11.79 -32.04 10.82
C SER A 100 13.11 -31.99 10.03
N THR A 101 14.10 -31.31 10.60
CA THR A 101 15.48 -31.28 10.17
C THR A 101 16.04 -32.69 10.17
N ASP A 102 16.07 -33.32 9.00
CA ASP A 102 17.21 -34.13 8.60
C ASP A 102 17.21 -34.32 7.08
N GLU A 103 18.43 -34.28 6.52
CA GLU A 103 18.80 -34.62 5.15
C GLU A 103 18.58 -33.57 4.03
N LEU A 104 19.71 -32.99 3.59
CA LEU A 104 20.17 -32.73 2.21
C LEU A 104 20.85 -31.35 2.06
N PHE A 105 22.00 -31.18 2.69
CA PHE A 105 23.03 -30.25 2.19
C PHE A 105 23.78 -30.92 1.04
N GLY A 106 23.24 -30.80 -0.17
CA GLY A 106 23.88 -31.20 -1.43
C GLY A 106 24.70 -30.05 -2.01
N ASN A 107 26.02 -30.16 -1.84
CA ASN A 107 27.05 -29.25 -2.32
C ASN A 107 27.09 -29.17 -3.85
N GLY A 108 26.99 -27.95 -4.44
CA GLY A 108 27.11 -27.74 -5.88
C GLY A 108 27.47 -26.29 -6.22
N LYS A 109 28.77 -25.99 -6.29
CA LYS A 109 29.31 -24.72 -6.80
C LYS A 109 29.17 -24.69 -8.32
N ALA A 110 28.33 -23.81 -8.85
CA ALA A 110 28.39 -23.38 -10.24
C ALA A 110 28.59 -21.87 -10.26
N LYS A 111 29.73 -21.44 -10.80
CA LYS A 111 29.98 -20.03 -11.15
C LYS A 111 29.16 -19.72 -12.39
N VAL A 112 28.26 -18.74 -12.30
CA VAL A 112 27.69 -18.03 -13.45
C VAL A 112 27.71 -16.54 -13.10
N ASP A 113 28.06 -15.79 -14.13
CA ASP A 113 28.45 -14.38 -14.21
C ASP A 113 27.47 -13.38 -13.58
N GLU A 114 27.99 -12.22 -13.23
CA GLU A 114 27.29 -11.09 -12.61
C GLU A 114 26.25 -10.44 -13.57
N GLU A 115 25.22 -9.84 -12.96
CA GLU A 115 24.33 -8.79 -13.51
C GLU A 115 22.96 -9.11 -14.14
N GLU A 116 22.25 -10.16 -13.71
CA GLU A 116 20.77 -10.09 -13.74
C GLU A 116 20.21 -10.66 -12.43
N ASP A 117 19.94 -9.76 -11.49
CA ASP A 117 19.29 -10.04 -10.22
C ASP A 117 17.81 -10.38 -10.48
N PHE A 118 17.55 -11.58 -11.00
CA PHE A 118 16.20 -12.13 -11.18
C PHE A 118 15.60 -12.41 -9.81
N ASN A 119 15.08 -11.37 -9.19
CA ASN A 119 14.40 -11.46 -7.92
C ASN A 119 13.04 -12.14 -8.15
N LEU A 120 12.79 -13.27 -7.47
CA LEU A 120 11.52 -14.01 -7.54
C LEU A 120 10.29 -13.12 -7.18
N ALA A 121 10.52 -11.98 -6.51
CA ALA A 121 9.56 -10.91 -6.30
C ALA A 121 8.90 -10.41 -7.61
N ASP A 122 9.65 -10.34 -8.72
CA ASP A 122 9.18 -9.79 -10.00
C ASP A 122 8.11 -10.65 -10.69
N ILE A 123 8.10 -11.96 -10.43
CA ILE A 123 7.08 -12.88 -10.97
C ILE A 123 5.78 -12.81 -10.14
N THR A 124 5.88 -12.33 -8.90
CA THR A 124 4.77 -12.21 -7.96
C THR A 124 4.08 -10.85 -7.98
N GLU A 125 4.76 -9.83 -8.47
CA GLU A 125 4.20 -8.51 -8.72
C GLU A 125 3.22 -8.60 -9.88
N GLY A 126 1.93 -8.67 -9.53
CA GLY A 126 0.83 -8.65 -10.47
C GLY A 126 1.06 -7.57 -11.53
N ASN A 127 0.70 -7.90 -12.75
CA ASN A 127 0.91 -7.09 -13.94
C ASN A 127 0.57 -5.59 -13.73
N ILE A 128 1.58 -4.77 -13.41
CA ILE A 128 1.40 -3.34 -13.17
C ILE A 128 1.15 -2.66 -14.52
N THR A 129 -0.02 -2.05 -14.68
CA THR A 129 -0.41 -1.37 -15.93
C THR A 129 -0.33 0.15 -15.83
N GLN A 130 -0.29 0.71 -14.62
CA GLN A 130 -0.26 2.16 -14.36
C GLN A 130 0.47 2.50 -13.06
N VAL A 131 0.96 3.74 -12.95
CA VAL A 131 1.61 4.27 -11.74
C VAL A 131 0.59 4.47 -10.60
N GLY A 132 0.71 3.65 -9.55
CA GLY A 132 -0.14 3.66 -8.37
C GLY A 132 0.12 4.83 -7.42
N SER A 133 -0.70 4.92 -6.37
CA SER A 133 -0.61 5.97 -5.33
C SER A 133 0.16 5.51 -4.08
N VAL A 134 0.45 4.21 -3.99
CA VAL A 134 1.10 3.61 -2.81
C VAL A 134 2.60 3.79 -2.91
N ASP A 135 3.22 3.33 -4.01
CA ASP A 135 4.65 3.44 -4.29
C ASP A 135 4.90 3.78 -5.78
N PRO A 136 4.73 5.05 -6.17
CA PRO A 136 4.84 5.48 -7.56
C PRO A 136 6.26 5.32 -8.15
N ALA A 137 7.31 5.36 -7.32
CA ALA A 137 8.69 5.19 -7.78
C ALA A 137 8.94 3.74 -8.22
N ARG A 138 8.50 2.77 -7.42
CA ARG A 138 8.61 1.34 -7.76
C ARG A 138 7.76 0.99 -8.98
N ASP A 139 6.51 1.44 -9.02
CA ASP A 139 5.60 1.16 -10.15
C ASP A 139 6.20 1.64 -11.48
N PHE A 140 6.85 2.81 -11.46
CA PHE A 140 7.55 3.36 -12.62
C PHE A 140 8.73 2.48 -13.10
N ARG A 141 9.61 2.03 -12.18
CA ARG A 141 10.70 1.10 -12.54
C ARG A 141 10.16 -0.18 -13.16
N THR A 142 9.12 -0.74 -12.56
CA THR A 142 8.52 -1.98 -13.05
C THR A 142 7.90 -1.79 -14.44
N LEU A 143 7.23 -0.66 -14.70
CA LEU A 143 6.66 -0.35 -16.03
C LEU A 143 7.74 -0.20 -17.11
N ILE A 144 8.86 0.45 -16.80
CA ILE A 144 9.98 0.58 -17.73
C ILE A 144 10.58 -0.79 -18.05
N ARG A 145 10.81 -1.63 -17.03
CA ARG A 145 11.35 -2.97 -17.22
C ARG A 145 10.44 -3.86 -18.06
N GLN A 146 9.12 -3.73 -17.89
CA GLN A 146 8.15 -4.51 -18.68
C GLN A 146 8.12 -4.10 -20.17
N LYS A 147 8.56 -2.89 -20.53
CA LYS A 147 8.61 -2.36 -21.92
C LYS A 147 7.29 -2.49 -22.71
N ARG A 148 6.15 -2.45 -22.02
CA ARG A 148 4.83 -2.59 -22.66
C ARG A 148 4.27 -1.30 -23.22
N LEU A 149 4.67 -0.18 -22.63
CA LEU A 149 4.29 1.15 -23.04
C LEU A 149 5.54 1.92 -23.48
N PRO A 150 5.42 2.87 -24.42
CA PRO A 150 6.51 3.77 -24.77
C PRO A 150 7.03 4.52 -23.54
N PHE A 151 8.34 4.72 -23.45
CA PHE A 151 8.98 5.41 -22.31
C PHE A 151 8.33 6.77 -22.01
N GLY A 152 8.01 7.54 -23.05
CA GLY A 152 7.34 8.84 -22.89
C GLY A 152 5.97 8.76 -22.22
N GLU A 153 5.16 7.74 -22.52
CA GLU A 153 3.86 7.54 -21.87
C GLU A 153 4.03 7.18 -20.39
N VAL A 154 5.01 6.34 -20.06
CA VAL A 154 5.32 5.96 -18.69
C VAL A 154 5.82 7.19 -17.90
N CYS A 155 6.63 8.05 -18.52
CA CYS A 155 7.06 9.34 -17.95
C CYS A 155 5.87 10.27 -17.70
N GLN A 156 4.92 10.37 -18.64
CA GLN A 156 3.71 11.18 -18.47
C GLN A 156 2.83 10.69 -17.32
N GLN A 157 2.71 9.37 -17.14
CA GLN A 157 1.99 8.80 -16.00
C GLN A 157 2.65 9.15 -14.68
N LEU A 158 3.98 9.04 -14.60
CA LEU A 158 4.72 9.40 -13.39
C LEU A 158 4.61 10.89 -13.08
N THR A 159 4.85 11.77 -14.06
CA THR A 159 4.75 13.22 -13.85
C THR A 159 3.34 13.61 -13.46
N GLY A 160 2.30 13.08 -14.15
CA GLY A 160 0.91 13.30 -13.76
C GLY A 160 0.61 12.88 -12.32
N ARG A 161 1.19 11.76 -11.85
CA ARG A 161 1.05 11.33 -10.46
C ARG A 161 1.79 12.26 -9.49
N ILE A 162 3.00 12.70 -9.81
CA ILE A 162 3.76 13.67 -8.99
C ILE A 162 2.97 14.97 -8.87
N GLU A 163 2.44 15.50 -9.97
CA GLU A 163 1.62 16.73 -9.97
C GLU A 163 0.38 16.60 -9.06
N GLN A 164 -0.31 15.46 -9.10
CA GLN A 164 -1.43 15.18 -8.19
C GLN A 164 -1.01 15.20 -6.71
N LEU A 165 0.14 14.62 -6.40
CA LEU A 165 0.68 14.58 -5.04
C LEU A 165 1.08 15.98 -4.56
N LEU A 166 1.76 16.75 -5.41
CA LEU A 166 2.17 18.14 -5.13
C LEU A 166 0.97 19.08 -4.95
N GLY A 167 -0.15 18.82 -5.63
CA GLY A 167 -1.39 19.60 -5.49
C GLY A 167 -1.98 19.60 -4.08
N ASN A 168 -1.71 18.56 -3.28
CA ASN A 168 -2.21 18.45 -1.90
C ASN A 168 -1.42 19.28 -0.88
N LYS A 169 -0.26 19.83 -1.25
CA LYS A 169 0.61 20.66 -0.40
C LYS A 169 0.85 20.11 1.01
N ASN A 170 1.19 18.82 1.10
CA ASN A 170 1.44 18.13 2.36
C ASN A 170 2.83 17.50 2.36
N MET A 171 3.59 17.65 3.44
CA MET A 171 4.95 17.13 3.56
C MET A 171 5.06 15.62 3.33
N ILE A 172 4.06 14.83 3.74
CA ILE A 172 4.07 13.37 3.52
C ILE A 172 4.10 13.06 2.02
N TYR A 173 3.43 13.86 1.20
CA TYR A 173 3.45 13.68 -0.25
C TYR A 173 4.73 14.23 -0.88
N TYR A 174 5.31 15.31 -0.34
CA TYR A 174 6.63 15.80 -0.77
C TYR A 174 7.71 14.73 -0.59
N MET A 175 7.74 14.07 0.57
CA MET A 175 8.67 12.97 0.85
C MET A 175 8.48 11.77 -0.08
N LYS A 176 7.27 11.57 -0.63
CA LYS A 176 7.01 10.53 -1.64
C LYS A 176 7.44 10.95 -3.04
N CYS A 177 7.36 12.24 -3.37
CA CYS A 177 7.74 12.76 -4.68
C CYS A 177 9.26 12.74 -4.90
N ILE A 178 10.07 12.91 -3.85
CA ILE A 178 11.55 12.92 -3.95
C ILE A 178 12.07 11.60 -4.57
N PRO A 179 11.75 10.41 -4.05
CA PRO A 179 12.16 9.13 -4.66
C PRO A 179 11.65 8.93 -6.09
N CYS A 180 10.48 9.48 -6.43
CA CYS A 180 9.94 9.42 -7.79
C CYS A 180 10.81 10.20 -8.77
N ILE A 181 11.22 11.42 -8.39
CA ILE A 181 12.04 12.28 -9.23
C ILE A 181 13.45 11.69 -9.37
N GLN A 182 14.02 11.16 -8.29
CA GLN A 182 15.32 10.47 -8.31
C GLN A 182 15.29 9.26 -9.25
N THR A 183 14.28 8.41 -9.07
CA THR A 183 14.09 7.24 -9.94
C THR A 183 13.84 7.65 -11.39
N PHE A 184 13.11 8.74 -11.63
CA PHE A 184 12.90 9.26 -12.97
C PHE A 184 14.23 9.66 -13.62
N ARG A 185 15.09 10.38 -12.89
CA ARG A 185 16.43 10.73 -13.37
C ARG A 185 17.26 9.50 -13.72
N GLU A 186 17.37 8.55 -12.78
CA GLU A 186 18.13 7.30 -12.96
C GLU A 186 17.70 6.55 -14.22
N GLN A 187 16.38 6.38 -14.39
CA GLN A 187 15.84 5.66 -15.53
C GLN A 187 15.99 6.44 -16.84
N SER A 188 15.89 7.77 -16.82
CA SER A 188 16.17 8.61 -17.99
C SER A 188 17.62 8.51 -18.45
N VAL A 189 18.57 8.41 -17.52
CA VAL A 189 19.99 8.15 -17.83
C VAL A 189 20.15 6.75 -18.42
N GLN A 190 19.57 5.73 -17.77
CA GLN A 190 19.68 4.34 -18.21
C GLN A 190 19.08 4.09 -19.60
N VAL A 191 17.99 4.76 -19.94
CA VAL A 191 17.34 4.68 -21.26
C VAL A 191 18.05 5.57 -22.30
N GLY A 192 18.92 6.49 -21.88
CA GLY A 192 19.57 7.46 -22.75
C GLY A 192 18.63 8.53 -23.29
N ASN A 193 17.52 8.82 -22.59
CA ASN A 193 16.55 9.84 -22.98
C ASN A 193 16.34 10.84 -21.84
N ALA A 194 17.11 11.94 -21.93
CA ALA A 194 17.10 13.01 -20.94
C ALA A 194 15.97 14.05 -21.15
N ASP A 195 15.37 14.11 -22.34
CA ASP A 195 14.45 15.19 -22.72
C ASP A 195 13.21 15.26 -21.81
N HIS A 196 12.62 14.11 -21.50
CA HIS A 196 11.42 14.03 -20.68
C HIS A 196 11.68 14.52 -19.26
N TYR A 197 12.81 14.11 -18.66
CA TYR A 197 13.20 14.53 -17.32
C TYR A 197 13.57 16.02 -17.29
N ASN A 198 14.48 16.47 -18.17
CA ASN A 198 14.95 17.85 -18.19
C ASN A 198 13.80 18.83 -18.46
N SER A 199 12.90 18.51 -19.40
CA SER A 199 11.72 19.33 -19.69
C SER A 199 10.77 19.41 -18.48
N TYR A 200 10.58 18.29 -17.77
CA TYR A 200 9.75 18.26 -16.57
C TYR A 200 10.34 19.10 -15.44
N ILE A 201 11.62 18.92 -15.10
CA ILE A 201 12.28 19.67 -14.02
C ILE A 201 12.28 21.18 -14.29
N GLN A 202 12.49 21.61 -15.53
CA GLN A 202 12.39 23.03 -15.89
C GLN A 202 10.97 23.58 -15.73
N SER A 203 9.96 22.79 -16.14
CA SER A 203 8.56 23.16 -15.98
C SER A 203 8.17 23.24 -14.51
N LEU A 204 8.64 22.28 -13.71
CA LEU A 204 8.47 22.24 -12.26
C LEU A 204 9.08 23.49 -11.62
N LYS A 205 10.35 23.82 -11.91
CA LYS A 205 11.04 25.04 -11.44
C LYS A 205 10.24 26.31 -11.71
N LYS A 206 9.75 26.48 -12.95
CA LYS A 206 8.94 27.65 -13.35
C LYS A 206 7.62 27.74 -12.57
N SER A 207 7.05 26.59 -12.18
CA SER A 207 5.76 26.53 -11.49
C SER A 207 5.83 26.81 -9.98
N ILE A 208 7.03 26.71 -9.38
CA ILE A 208 7.21 26.77 -7.92
C ILE A 208 6.80 28.11 -7.30
N PRO A 209 7.19 29.29 -7.84
CA PRO A 209 6.76 30.57 -7.28
C PRO A 209 5.25 30.76 -7.33
N VAL A 210 4.61 30.26 -8.39
CA VAL A 210 3.16 30.38 -8.60
C VAL A 210 2.39 29.46 -7.65
N ARG A 211 2.91 28.27 -7.39
CA ARG A 211 2.22 27.24 -6.59
C ARG A 211 2.57 27.29 -5.11
N GLY A 212 3.62 28.01 -4.73
CA GLY A 212 4.12 28.07 -3.35
C GLY A 212 4.77 26.76 -2.91
N LEU A 213 5.55 26.12 -3.79
CA LEU A 213 6.23 24.84 -3.53
C LEU A 213 7.69 25.02 -3.11
N GLN A 214 8.04 26.16 -2.50
CA GLN A 214 9.43 26.51 -2.15
C GLN A 214 10.05 25.49 -1.19
N GLU A 215 9.33 25.11 -0.13
CA GLU A 215 9.80 24.10 0.83
C GLU A 215 10.11 22.76 0.15
N PHE A 216 9.28 22.34 -0.80
CA PHE A 216 9.52 21.13 -1.59
C PHE A 216 10.75 21.27 -2.47
N TRP A 217 10.92 22.42 -3.13
CA TRP A 217 12.08 22.69 -3.97
C TRP A 217 13.38 22.66 -3.18
N ASP A 218 13.40 23.29 -2.01
CA ASP A 218 14.57 23.34 -1.13
C ASP A 218 14.97 21.93 -0.68
N MET A 219 13.99 21.09 -0.30
CA MET A 219 14.25 19.67 0.02
C MET A 219 14.80 18.89 -1.17
N LEU A 220 14.28 19.14 -2.37
CA LEU A 220 14.66 18.43 -3.57
C LEU A 220 16.08 18.82 -4.06
N VAL A 221 16.44 20.10 -3.93
CA VAL A 221 17.78 20.63 -4.23
C VAL A 221 18.81 20.13 -3.22
N GLN A 222 18.46 20.02 -1.93
CA GLN A 222 19.34 19.46 -0.91
C GLN A 222 19.72 18.00 -1.21
N ASP A 223 18.76 17.20 -1.66
CA ASP A 223 19.01 15.77 -1.83
C ASP A 223 19.69 15.43 -3.16
N THR A 224 19.30 16.00 -4.32
CA THR A 224 19.78 15.43 -5.61
C THR A 224 19.50 16.23 -6.89
N LEU A 225 18.85 17.40 -6.86
CA LEU A 225 18.34 17.99 -8.11
C LEU A 225 19.43 18.60 -9.01
N THR A 226 19.90 17.80 -9.96
CA THR A 226 20.70 18.24 -11.11
C THR A 226 20.00 17.85 -12.42
N LEU A 227 20.12 18.67 -13.46
CA LEU A 227 19.70 18.26 -14.81
C LEU A 227 20.65 17.18 -15.31
N ILE A 228 20.17 16.34 -16.22
CA ILE A 228 21.02 15.34 -16.88
C ILE A 228 21.85 16.06 -17.94
N ASN A 229 23.17 15.99 -17.82
CA ASN A 229 24.10 16.69 -18.70
C ASN A 229 24.49 15.85 -19.94
N LYS A 230 25.22 16.46 -20.87
CA LYS A 230 25.72 15.81 -22.11
C LYS A 230 26.72 14.67 -21.90
N GLU A 231 27.43 14.63 -20.77
CA GLU A 231 28.36 13.53 -20.46
C GLU A 231 27.63 12.28 -19.94
N GLU A 232 26.48 12.46 -19.30
CA GLU A 232 25.64 11.37 -18.79
C GLU A 232 24.74 10.78 -19.88
N VAL A 233 24.26 11.60 -20.81
CA VAL A 233 23.42 11.16 -21.93
C VAL A 233 23.78 11.97 -23.18
N GLU A 234 24.26 11.31 -24.23
CA GLU A 234 24.68 11.94 -25.50
C GLU A 234 23.56 12.75 -26.17
N GLY A 235 22.29 12.39 -25.92
CA GLY A 235 21.10 13.10 -26.41
C GLY A 235 20.72 14.35 -25.61
N SER A 236 21.39 14.69 -24.50
CA SER A 236 21.04 15.86 -23.70
C SER A 236 21.46 17.17 -24.39
N THR A 237 20.66 18.23 -24.26
CA THR A 237 21.00 19.56 -24.78
C THR A 237 21.79 20.43 -23.79
N PHE A 238 21.96 19.99 -22.54
CA PHE A 238 22.49 20.80 -21.44
C PHE A 238 23.97 20.53 -21.13
N SER A 239 24.74 21.62 -20.95
CA SER A 239 26.13 21.56 -20.51
C SER A 239 26.23 21.31 -18.99
N ILE A 240 27.37 20.82 -18.52
CA ILE A 240 27.67 20.52 -17.09
C ILE A 240 27.41 21.74 -16.19
N HIS A 241 27.65 22.94 -16.71
CA HIS A 241 27.45 24.20 -15.99
C HIS A 241 25.96 24.55 -15.82
N ASP A 242 25.13 24.28 -16.82
CA ASP A 242 23.68 24.52 -16.78
C ASP A 242 22.99 23.47 -15.89
N ALA A 243 23.55 22.27 -15.82
CA ALA A 243 23.03 21.19 -15.00
C ALA A 243 23.18 21.40 -13.49
N LYS A 244 24.08 22.31 -13.08
CA LYS A 244 24.28 22.72 -11.68
C LYS A 244 23.51 23.99 -11.30
N GLN A 245 22.92 24.70 -12.27
CA GLN A 245 22.17 25.95 -12.05
C GLN A 245 20.65 25.73 -12.10
N VAL A 246 20.21 24.63 -11.52
CA VAL A 246 18.79 24.30 -11.41
C VAL A 246 18.20 24.95 -10.17
#